data_AF-A0AAN9EEK4-F1
#
_entry.id   AF-A0AAN9EEK4-F1
#
_cell.length_a   1.000
_cell.length_b   1.000
_cell.length_c   1.000
_cell.angle_alpha   90.00
_cell.angle_beta   90.00
_cell.angle_gamma   90.00
#
_symmetry.space_group_name_H-M   'P 1'
#
loop_
_entity.id
_entity.type
_entity.pdbx_description
1 polymer ?
#
loop_
_entity_poly.entity_id
_entity_poly.type
_entity_poly.pdbx_seq_one_letter_code
_entity_poly.pdbx_strand_id
1 'polypeptide(L)'
;MKRFIQQQRSKKQLEGPLVKKGQAHAPAPASVVAYTSILFLLILLTTATISSLWSTLSSTNNKTTSIANQTIVAADALAKHSNNETNNTTSREKPKKRPFQFQATLNCRSIENKTCSTLYPKTTTTTFEVNEDVCPKYFRWIHEDLRPWKGSGVSRDIVERAKKTAHFRLVVKKGRVYVEKYRKSIQTRDVFTIWGIMQLVRRYPGMVPDLELMFDCDDQPVILARHYSSNLMAPPPLFRYCGDRWSHDIVFPDWSFWGWAEINIRPWEHVLKDIKEGNKRIKWNDREPFAYWKGNPFVADTRQDLLKCNASNELDWNARLFAQDWIQESQQGFKQSNVANQCTYRYKIYIEGFGWSVSEKYILACDSVTLLVKPRFHDFFIRSLQPLQHYWPIRDNDKCHSIKHAVDWGNIHMQQAQEIGRAGSNFIQEELKMDYVYDYMFHLLNEYAKLLKFEPMVPEGAVELCPEAMACTGSGLEKEFMTESMVKEPSTKVPCTLPPPFEPNSLRIFYGKKLNIIRRIEKWEDNYWKNRNQHLHTHR
;
A
#
# COMPACT_ATOMS: atom_id res chain seq x y z
N MET A 1 22.59 -6.23 8.67
CA MET A 1 22.49 -7.15 9.83
C MET A 1 22.66 -6.52 11.21
N LYS A 2 23.86 -6.10 11.67
CA LYS A 2 24.05 -5.62 13.08
C LYS A 2 23.07 -4.50 13.49
N ARG A 3 22.79 -3.54 12.59
CA ARG A 3 21.77 -2.47 12.79
C ARG A 3 20.35 -3.03 12.98
N PHE A 4 19.95 -4.03 12.19
CA PHE A 4 18.65 -4.70 12.31
C PHE A 4 18.48 -5.36 13.69
N ILE A 5 19.48 -6.12 14.13
CA ILE A 5 19.48 -6.78 15.44
C ILE A 5 19.41 -5.76 16.57
N GLN A 6 20.17 -4.66 16.48
CA GLN A 6 20.13 -3.57 17.47
C GLN A 6 18.76 -2.87 17.53
N GLN A 7 18.11 -2.66 16.38
CA GLN A 7 16.78 -2.05 16.31
C GLN A 7 15.67 -2.97 16.85
N GLN A 8 15.73 -4.27 16.56
CA GLN A 8 14.82 -5.27 17.15
C GLN A 8 14.99 -5.36 18.68
N ARG A 9 16.25 -5.35 19.17
CA ARG A 9 16.54 -5.30 20.61
C ARG A 9 16.03 -4.03 21.28
N SER A 10 16.14 -2.87 20.62
CA SER A 10 15.62 -1.60 21.13
C SER A 10 14.10 -1.60 21.28
N LYS A 11 13.34 -2.11 20.30
CA LYS A 11 11.87 -2.30 20.46
C LYS A 11 11.57 -3.22 21.66
N LYS A 12 12.30 -4.32 21.79
CA LYS A 12 12.17 -5.27 22.92
C LYS A 12 12.61 -4.71 24.30
N GLN A 13 13.24 -3.52 24.36
CA GLN A 13 13.57 -2.82 25.61
C GLN A 13 12.60 -1.68 25.94
N LEU A 14 11.94 -1.09 24.94
CA LEU A 14 10.84 -0.13 25.13
C LEU A 14 9.58 -0.82 25.68
N GLU A 15 9.41 -2.11 25.40
CA GLU A 15 8.34 -2.97 25.94
C GLU A 15 8.87 -3.80 27.13
N GLY A 16 9.21 -3.12 28.23
CA GLY A 16 9.59 -3.76 29.49
C GLY A 16 8.41 -4.53 30.13
N PRO A 17 8.67 -5.63 30.87
CA PRO A 17 7.60 -6.44 31.44
C PRO A 17 6.87 -5.70 32.57
N LEU A 18 5.54 -5.60 32.45
CA LEU A 18 4.66 -5.18 33.55
C LEU A 18 4.63 -6.26 34.64
N VAL A 19 5.59 -6.19 35.56
CA VAL A 19 5.65 -7.04 36.75
C VAL A 19 4.47 -6.71 37.66
N LYS A 20 3.47 -7.59 37.71
CA LYS A 20 2.46 -7.59 38.78
C LYS A 20 3.14 -7.90 40.11
N LYS A 21 3.38 -6.88 40.94
CA LYS A 21 3.54 -7.07 42.39
C LYS A 21 2.16 -7.08 43.03
N GLY A 22 1.79 -8.21 43.64
CA GLY A 22 0.65 -8.27 44.55
C GLY A 22 1.03 -7.71 45.92
N GLN A 23 0.12 -6.97 46.53
CA GLN A 23 0.11 -6.69 47.97
C GLN A 23 -1.36 -6.72 48.43
N ALA A 24 -1.61 -7.36 49.57
CA ALA A 24 -2.92 -7.44 50.19
C ALA A 24 -2.94 -6.59 51.46
N HIS A 25 -3.98 -5.77 51.65
CA HIS A 25 -4.91 -5.83 52.81
C HIS A 25 -5.73 -4.55 53.01
N ALA A 26 -6.98 -4.75 53.45
CA ALA A 26 -7.85 -3.84 54.21
C ALA A 26 -8.52 -2.64 53.49
N PRO A 27 -9.71 -2.18 53.97
CA PRO A 27 -10.70 -1.49 53.12
C PRO A 27 -10.70 0.04 53.20
N ALA A 28 -11.27 0.67 52.16
CA ALA A 28 -11.54 2.12 52.10
C ALA A 28 -13.02 2.44 52.39
N PRO A 29 -13.35 3.63 52.93
CA PRO A 29 -14.68 3.96 53.44
C PRO A 29 -15.69 4.39 52.35
N ALA A 30 -16.97 4.37 52.71
CA ALA A 30 -18.08 4.72 51.83
C ALA A 30 -18.23 6.24 51.61
N SER A 31 -17.86 6.73 50.42
CA SER A 31 -18.21 8.10 49.97
C SER A 31 -18.04 8.38 48.46
N VAL A 32 -18.24 7.40 47.56
CA VAL A 32 -18.09 7.59 46.09
C VAL A 32 -19.25 7.02 45.26
N VAL A 33 -20.50 7.18 45.73
CA VAL A 33 -21.71 6.68 45.02
C VAL A 33 -22.68 7.81 44.58
N ALA A 34 -22.44 9.06 45.01
CA ALA A 34 -23.35 10.18 44.71
C ALA A 34 -23.11 10.90 43.37
N TYR A 35 -21.92 10.79 42.76
CA TYR A 35 -21.54 11.61 41.59
C TYR A 35 -21.75 10.95 40.22
N THR A 36 -21.95 9.63 40.16
CA THR A 36 -22.13 8.90 38.88
C THR A 36 -23.55 9.03 38.33
N SER A 37 -24.57 9.16 39.18
CA SER A 37 -25.98 9.23 38.79
C SER A 37 -26.38 10.57 38.14
N ILE A 38 -25.73 11.68 38.53
CA ILE A 38 -26.05 13.04 38.03
C ILE A 38 -25.52 13.24 36.61
N LEU A 39 -24.35 12.67 36.29
CA LEU A 39 -23.73 12.80 34.97
C LEU A 39 -24.53 12.07 33.87
N PHE A 40 -25.20 10.96 34.21
CA PHE A 40 -26.02 10.18 33.27
C PHE A 40 -27.32 10.91 32.87
N LEU A 41 -27.92 11.69 33.76
CA LEU A 41 -29.15 12.46 33.50
C LEU A 41 -28.92 13.64 32.55
N LEU A 42 -27.75 14.28 32.60
CA LEU A 42 -27.38 15.39 31.71
C LEU A 42 -27.11 14.94 30.26
N ILE A 43 -26.65 13.72 30.05
CA ILE A 43 -26.39 13.17 28.71
C ILE A 43 -27.70 12.83 27.97
N LEU A 44 -28.75 12.41 28.68
CA LEU A 44 -30.05 12.09 28.07
C LEU A 44 -30.81 13.34 27.60
N LEU A 45 -30.63 14.50 28.24
CA LEU A 45 -31.34 15.75 27.90
C LEU A 45 -30.80 16.49 26.66
N THR A 46 -29.61 16.15 26.16
CA THR A 46 -29.02 16.80 24.96
C THR A 46 -29.32 16.08 23.64
N THR A 47 -29.91 14.88 23.69
CA THR A 47 -30.29 14.11 22.49
C THR A 47 -31.72 14.37 22.00
N ALA A 48 -32.52 15.15 22.73
CA ALA A 48 -33.92 15.43 22.44
C ALA A 48 -34.19 16.71 21.62
N THR A 49 -33.16 17.51 21.30
CA THR A 49 -33.33 18.84 20.65
C THR A 49 -32.70 18.97 19.26
N ILE A 50 -32.20 17.88 18.65
CA ILE A 50 -31.67 17.85 17.27
C ILE A 50 -32.52 16.95 16.35
N SER A 51 -33.84 16.96 16.53
CA SER A 51 -34.79 16.19 15.71
C SER A 51 -36.01 16.98 15.19
N SER A 52 -35.99 18.32 15.30
CA SER A 52 -37.14 19.17 14.95
C SER A 52 -36.84 20.31 13.96
N LEU A 53 -35.69 20.28 13.27
CA LEU A 53 -35.28 21.36 12.34
C LEU A 53 -34.84 20.86 10.94
N TRP A 54 -35.46 19.80 10.42
CA TRP A 54 -35.20 19.28 9.06
C TRP A 54 -36.47 19.02 8.23
N SER A 55 -37.48 19.89 8.40
CA SER A 55 -38.77 19.81 7.70
C SER A 55 -39.33 21.15 7.20
N THR A 56 -38.47 22.11 6.82
CA THR A 56 -38.85 23.27 5.99
C THR A 56 -37.65 23.82 5.22
N LEU A 57 -37.45 23.38 3.98
CA LEU A 57 -37.28 24.25 2.80
C LEU A 57 -37.21 23.36 1.54
N SER A 58 -38.34 23.24 0.84
CA SER A 58 -38.42 22.79 -0.55
C SER A 58 -39.06 23.90 -1.37
N SER A 59 -38.74 23.96 -2.67
CA SER A 59 -38.93 25.11 -3.58
C SER A 59 -38.01 26.30 -3.23
N THR A 60 -37.41 27.05 -4.16
CA THR A 60 -37.38 27.01 -5.64
C THR A 60 -35.90 26.99 -6.12
N ASN A 61 -35.51 26.92 -7.40
CA ASN A 61 -36.25 26.97 -8.67
C ASN A 61 -35.48 26.20 -9.78
N ASN A 62 -36.15 25.82 -10.87
CA ASN A 62 -35.51 25.29 -12.08
C ASN A 62 -35.15 26.43 -13.04
N LYS A 63 -33.87 26.55 -13.44
CA LYS A 63 -33.50 27.15 -14.73
C LYS A 63 -32.43 26.31 -15.42
N THR A 64 -32.80 25.77 -16.58
CA THR A 64 -31.92 25.04 -17.47
C THR A 64 -31.00 26.01 -18.21
N THR A 65 -29.69 25.84 -18.08
CA THR A 65 -28.70 26.45 -18.98
C THR A 65 -27.75 25.37 -19.48
N SER A 66 -27.92 24.99 -20.75
CA SER A 66 -26.95 24.15 -21.45
C SER A 66 -25.71 24.97 -21.79
N ILE A 67 -24.55 24.56 -21.27
CA ILE A 67 -23.25 24.95 -21.85
C ILE A 67 -22.47 23.67 -22.08
N ALA A 68 -22.35 23.30 -23.36
CA ALA A 68 -21.45 22.25 -23.80
C ALA A 68 -20.05 22.83 -24.03
N ASN A 69 -19.03 21.96 -23.95
CA ASN A 69 -17.60 22.26 -24.15
C ASN A 69 -17.00 23.11 -22.99
N GLN A 70 -15.73 22.96 -22.62
CA GLN A 70 -14.58 22.54 -23.42
C GLN A 70 -13.51 21.86 -22.53
N THR A 71 -12.91 20.76 -22.99
CA THR A 71 -11.76 20.12 -22.31
C THR A 71 -10.55 20.16 -23.23
N ILE A 72 -9.73 21.21 -23.10
CA ILE A 72 -8.49 21.39 -23.89
C ILE A 72 -7.37 21.78 -22.93
N VAL A 73 -6.66 20.78 -22.38
CA VAL A 73 -5.31 20.94 -21.80
C VAL A 73 -4.49 19.67 -22.08
N ALA A 74 -4.36 19.31 -23.36
CA ALA A 74 -3.51 18.21 -23.83
C ALA A 74 -3.17 18.34 -25.34
N ALA A 75 -2.98 19.56 -25.86
CA ALA A 75 -2.74 19.81 -27.29
C ALA A 75 -1.65 20.85 -27.60
N ASP A 76 -1.45 21.87 -26.75
CA ASP A 76 -0.57 23.02 -27.04
C ASP A 76 0.94 22.73 -27.08
N ALA A 77 1.36 21.47 -26.84
CA ALA A 77 2.75 21.04 -27.04
C ALA A 77 3.05 20.57 -28.48
N LEU A 78 2.04 20.41 -29.35
CA LEU A 78 2.17 19.78 -30.68
C LEU A 78 1.92 20.72 -31.87
N ALA A 79 1.54 21.98 -31.65
CA ALA A 79 1.09 22.91 -32.69
C ALA A 79 2.06 24.07 -32.99
N LYS A 80 3.38 23.82 -33.01
CA LYS A 80 4.40 24.75 -33.55
C LYS A 80 5.50 24.04 -34.35
N HIS A 81 5.15 23.56 -35.54
CA HIS A 81 5.98 23.58 -36.76
C HIS A 81 5.28 22.76 -37.86
N SER A 82 4.41 23.41 -38.62
CA SER A 82 4.03 22.94 -39.96
C SER A 82 3.58 24.14 -40.79
N ASN A 83 4.39 24.48 -41.79
CA ASN A 83 3.98 25.29 -42.93
C ASN A 83 4.79 24.81 -44.13
N ASN A 84 4.06 24.31 -45.13
CA ASN A 84 4.42 24.10 -46.54
C ASN A 84 5.81 23.56 -46.88
N GLU A 85 5.82 22.35 -47.46
CA GLU A 85 6.25 22.23 -48.87
C GLU A 85 5.61 20.99 -49.52
N THR A 86 4.95 21.20 -50.66
CA THR A 86 4.46 20.14 -51.55
C THR A 86 5.59 19.64 -52.43
N ASN A 87 5.82 18.33 -52.49
CA ASN A 87 6.28 17.67 -53.72
C ASN A 87 6.08 16.15 -53.68
N ASN A 88 5.72 15.59 -54.84
CA ASN A 88 5.67 14.14 -55.07
C ASN A 88 7.08 13.54 -55.03
N THR A 89 7.20 12.24 -54.72
CA THR A 89 7.53 11.15 -55.69
C THR A 89 8.09 9.90 -54.99
N THR A 90 7.57 8.71 -55.34
CA THR A 90 8.15 7.35 -55.17
C THR A 90 8.55 6.81 -53.79
N SER A 91 8.05 5.59 -53.53
CA SER A 91 8.40 4.69 -52.44
C SER A 91 9.85 4.20 -52.46
N ARG A 92 10.58 4.43 -51.37
CA ARG A 92 11.70 3.58 -50.91
C ARG A 92 11.58 3.41 -49.40
N GLU A 93 11.44 2.17 -48.94
CA GLU A 93 11.52 1.87 -47.51
C GLU A 93 12.89 2.28 -46.98
N LYS A 94 12.92 3.26 -46.08
CA LYS A 94 14.13 3.59 -45.33
C LYS A 94 14.31 2.53 -44.24
N PRO A 95 15.52 1.96 -44.05
CA PRO A 95 15.75 1.00 -42.99
C PRO A 95 15.44 1.65 -41.64
N LYS A 96 14.60 1.01 -40.82
CA LYS A 96 14.30 1.44 -39.45
C LYS A 96 15.62 1.55 -38.68
N LYS A 97 16.10 2.78 -38.47
CA LYS A 97 17.24 3.02 -37.58
C LYS A 97 16.85 2.46 -36.21
N ARG A 98 17.61 1.48 -35.70
CA ARG A 98 17.46 1.03 -34.32
C ARG A 98 17.60 2.25 -33.41
N PRO A 99 16.64 2.54 -32.52
CA PRO A 99 16.82 3.64 -31.56
C PRO A 99 18.07 3.36 -30.72
N PHE A 100 18.76 4.43 -30.35
CA PHE A 100 20.06 4.37 -29.68
C PHE A 100 19.89 3.66 -28.33
N GLN A 101 20.36 2.41 -28.24
CA GLN A 101 20.07 1.55 -27.09
C GLN A 101 20.96 1.95 -25.91
N PHE A 102 20.46 2.90 -25.11
CA PHE A 102 21.14 3.39 -23.91
C PHE A 102 21.04 2.38 -22.77
N GLN A 103 21.76 1.27 -22.92
CA GLN A 103 21.93 0.25 -21.88
C GLN A 103 22.92 0.76 -20.83
N ALA A 104 22.50 1.74 -20.03
CA ALA A 104 23.35 2.31 -18.99
C ALA A 104 23.55 1.33 -17.83
N THR A 105 24.66 0.59 -17.90
CA THR A 105 25.25 -0.16 -16.79
C THR A 105 25.77 0.79 -15.71
N LEU A 106 25.57 0.44 -14.43
CA LEU A 106 26.09 1.22 -13.29
C LEU A 106 27.61 1.43 -13.39
N ASN A 107 28.06 2.67 -13.56
CA ASN A 107 29.49 2.96 -13.62
C ASN A 107 30.06 3.33 -12.24
N CYS A 108 30.40 2.31 -11.45
CA CYS A 108 30.99 2.51 -10.13
C CYS A 108 32.48 2.92 -10.15
N ARG A 109 33.11 3.14 -11.31
CA ARG A 109 34.56 3.44 -11.39
C ARG A 109 34.93 4.90 -11.07
N SER A 110 33.97 5.82 -11.04
CA SER A 110 34.21 7.28 -10.99
C SER A 110 33.57 8.00 -9.79
N ILE A 111 33.42 7.33 -8.64
CA ILE A 111 32.73 7.89 -7.45
C ILE A 111 33.59 8.94 -6.72
N GLU A 112 34.85 9.14 -7.13
CA GLU A 112 35.79 10.09 -6.52
C GLU A 112 35.21 11.52 -6.40
N ASN A 113 34.37 11.94 -7.37
CA ASN A 113 33.77 13.28 -7.38
C ASN A 113 32.31 13.36 -6.89
N LYS A 114 31.68 12.24 -6.47
CA LYS A 114 30.27 12.17 -5.99
C LYS A 114 29.20 12.87 -6.88
N THR A 115 29.50 13.12 -8.15
CA THR A 115 28.65 13.90 -9.06
C THR A 115 27.84 12.99 -9.98
N CYS A 116 26.58 13.36 -10.20
CA CYS A 116 25.68 12.60 -11.05
C CYS A 116 25.96 12.84 -12.53
N SER A 117 26.12 11.75 -13.28
CA SER A 117 26.48 11.80 -14.70
C SER A 117 25.49 12.63 -15.52
N THR A 118 26.02 13.50 -16.39
CA THR A 118 25.24 14.28 -17.36
C THR A 118 24.69 13.43 -18.50
N LEU A 119 25.15 12.17 -18.65
CA LEU A 119 24.75 11.25 -19.71
C LEU A 119 23.32 10.72 -19.57
N TYR A 120 22.66 10.94 -18.42
CA TYR A 120 21.28 10.50 -18.25
C TYR A 120 20.31 11.38 -19.04
N PRO A 121 19.48 10.79 -19.92
CA PRO A 121 18.55 11.56 -20.73
C PRO A 121 17.55 12.29 -19.82
N LYS A 122 17.56 13.62 -19.87
CA LYS A 122 16.57 14.47 -19.19
C LYS A 122 15.26 14.56 -19.98
N THR A 123 15.36 14.31 -21.28
CA THR A 123 14.28 14.23 -22.28
C THR A 123 14.59 13.06 -23.21
N THR A 124 13.56 12.39 -23.72
CA THR A 124 13.71 11.44 -24.82
C THR A 124 13.77 12.19 -26.16
N THR A 125 14.67 11.76 -27.06
CA THR A 125 14.67 12.19 -28.47
C THR A 125 13.67 11.38 -29.32
N THR A 126 13.15 10.28 -28.77
CA THR A 126 12.12 9.43 -29.35
C THR A 126 10.75 9.83 -28.82
N THR A 127 9.77 10.01 -29.70
CA THR A 127 8.35 10.10 -29.31
C THR A 127 7.92 8.80 -28.63
N PHE A 128 7.35 8.89 -27.42
CA PHE A 128 6.73 7.73 -26.78
C PHE A 128 5.54 7.24 -27.62
N GLU A 129 5.44 5.92 -27.77
CA GLU A 129 4.27 5.27 -28.35
C GLU A 129 3.05 5.45 -27.43
N VAL A 130 1.87 5.59 -28.04
CA VAL A 130 0.60 5.64 -27.29
C VAL A 130 0.36 4.30 -26.60
N ASN A 131 -0.11 4.36 -25.36
CA ASN A 131 -0.53 3.19 -24.62
C ASN A 131 -2.06 3.13 -24.59
N GLU A 132 -2.62 2.12 -25.23
CA GLU A 132 -4.08 1.90 -25.32
C GLU A 132 -4.65 1.27 -24.03
N ASP A 133 -3.78 0.77 -23.14
CA ASP A 133 -4.19 0.14 -21.89
C ASP A 133 -4.78 1.17 -20.91
N VAL A 134 -5.92 0.82 -20.30
CA VAL A 134 -6.46 1.54 -19.14
C VAL A 134 -5.85 0.95 -17.86
N CYS A 135 -5.41 1.81 -16.94
CA CYS A 135 -4.79 1.36 -15.70
C CYS A 135 -5.75 0.54 -14.81
N PRO A 136 -5.22 -0.41 -14.02
CA PRO A 136 -5.98 -1.16 -13.00
C PRO A 136 -6.94 -0.31 -12.17
N LYS A 137 -8.10 -0.88 -11.81
CA LYS A 137 -9.21 -0.13 -11.18
C LYS A 137 -8.84 0.52 -9.83
N TYR A 138 -7.80 0.03 -9.16
CA TYR A 138 -7.30 0.63 -7.92
C TYR A 138 -6.62 2.00 -8.12
N PHE A 139 -6.21 2.37 -9.34
CA PHE A 139 -5.66 3.71 -9.61
C PHE A 139 -6.69 4.82 -9.34
N ARG A 140 -8.00 4.50 -9.35
CA ARG A 140 -9.05 5.46 -9.00
C ARG A 140 -8.93 6.00 -7.56
N TRP A 141 -8.26 5.29 -6.67
CA TRP A 141 -8.02 5.73 -5.30
C TRP A 141 -7.07 6.94 -5.20
N ILE A 142 -6.23 7.21 -6.21
CA ILE A 142 -5.40 8.42 -6.30
C ILE A 142 -6.28 9.67 -6.17
N HIS A 143 -7.45 9.69 -6.83
CA HIS A 143 -8.40 10.80 -6.76
C HIS A 143 -9.00 11.01 -5.37
N GLU A 144 -9.16 9.93 -4.59
CA GLU A 144 -9.70 9.97 -3.22
C GLU A 144 -8.64 10.40 -2.21
N ASP A 145 -7.41 9.90 -2.36
CA ASP A 145 -6.27 10.25 -1.50
C ASP A 145 -5.87 11.71 -1.67
N LEU A 146 -5.90 12.23 -2.91
CA LEU A 146 -5.61 13.63 -3.22
C LEU A 146 -6.82 14.57 -3.06
N ARG A 147 -8.03 14.03 -2.81
CA ARG A 147 -9.28 14.81 -2.66
C ARG A 147 -9.20 15.96 -1.65
N PRO A 148 -8.52 15.85 -0.48
CA PRO A 148 -8.47 16.93 0.52
C PRO A 148 -7.91 18.25 -0.02
N TRP A 149 -7.08 18.21 -1.07
CA TRP A 149 -6.45 19.39 -1.67
C TRP A 149 -7.10 19.82 -2.99
N LYS A 150 -8.11 19.12 -3.50
CA LYS A 150 -8.71 19.39 -4.82
C LYS A 150 -9.26 20.82 -4.95
N GLY A 151 -9.78 21.39 -3.86
CA GLY A 151 -10.29 22.77 -3.83
C GLY A 151 -9.23 23.82 -3.47
N SER A 152 -8.42 23.57 -2.44
CA SER A 152 -7.43 24.54 -1.93
C SER A 152 -6.11 24.57 -2.70
N GLY A 153 -5.77 23.48 -3.37
CA GLY A 153 -4.39 23.16 -3.72
C GLY A 153 -3.49 22.93 -2.50
N VAL A 154 -2.19 22.93 -2.77
CA VAL A 154 -1.09 22.70 -1.83
C VAL A 154 -0.15 23.92 -1.89
N SER A 155 -0.17 24.77 -0.86
CA SER A 155 0.76 25.90 -0.74
C SER A 155 2.08 25.49 -0.06
N ARG A 156 3.09 26.35 -0.17
CA ARG A 156 4.42 26.17 0.46
C ARG A 156 4.28 25.85 1.96
N ASP A 157 3.52 26.65 2.69
CA ASP A 157 3.33 26.51 4.14
C ASP A 157 2.65 25.18 4.51
N ILE A 158 1.74 24.69 3.67
CA ILE A 158 1.02 23.44 3.91
C ILE A 158 1.98 22.24 3.77
N VAL A 159 2.91 22.29 2.81
CA VAL A 159 3.98 21.28 2.67
C VAL A 159 4.96 21.34 3.84
N GLU A 160 5.39 22.53 4.26
CA GLU A 160 6.32 22.65 5.40
C GLU A 160 5.73 22.08 6.71
N ARG A 161 4.40 22.13 6.92
CA ARG A 161 3.77 21.48 8.08
C ARG A 161 3.99 19.96 8.15
N ALA A 162 4.21 19.28 7.01
CA ALA A 162 4.50 17.85 6.98
C ALA A 162 5.95 17.52 7.41
N LYS A 163 6.86 18.50 7.41
CA LYS A 163 8.25 18.35 7.91
C LYS A 163 8.33 17.82 9.35
N LYS A 164 7.29 18.07 10.17
CA LYS A 164 7.20 17.63 11.57
C LYS A 164 7.42 16.13 11.78
N THR A 165 6.99 15.28 10.84
CA THR A 165 7.21 13.82 10.92
C THR A 165 7.90 13.25 9.67
N ALA A 166 8.04 14.02 8.60
CA ALA A 166 8.79 13.59 7.42
C ALA A 166 10.19 13.05 7.79
N HIS A 167 10.55 11.95 7.16
CA HIS A 167 11.90 11.39 7.17
C HIS A 167 12.80 12.12 6.18
N PHE A 168 12.25 12.48 5.02
CA PHE A 168 12.91 13.27 4.00
C PHE A 168 11.92 14.13 3.22
N ARG A 169 12.44 15.22 2.66
CA ARG A 169 11.86 15.91 1.51
C ARG A 169 12.53 15.39 0.24
N LEU A 170 11.74 15.13 -0.79
CA LEU A 170 12.23 14.80 -2.12
C LEU A 170 11.73 15.85 -3.12
N VAL A 171 12.61 16.28 -4.00
CA VAL A 171 12.32 17.23 -5.08
C VAL A 171 12.66 16.56 -6.41
N VAL A 172 11.72 16.56 -7.35
CA VAL A 172 12.02 16.34 -8.76
C VAL A 172 12.12 17.72 -9.41
N LYS A 173 13.24 18.02 -10.06
CA LYS A 173 13.47 19.28 -10.77
C LYS A 173 14.19 19.01 -12.09
N LYS A 174 13.57 19.37 -13.23
CA LYS A 174 14.12 19.20 -14.59
C LYS A 174 14.64 17.78 -14.86
N GLY A 175 13.86 16.77 -14.45
CA GLY A 175 14.20 15.35 -14.59
C GLY A 175 15.32 14.85 -13.68
N ARG A 176 15.66 15.58 -12.61
CA ARG A 176 16.66 15.18 -11.59
C ARG A 176 16.02 15.07 -10.22
N VAL A 177 16.53 14.15 -9.40
CA VAL A 177 16.02 13.87 -8.05
C VAL A 177 16.98 14.45 -7.01
N TYR A 178 16.44 15.24 -6.08
CA TYR A 178 17.17 15.82 -4.96
C TYR A 178 16.50 15.42 -3.64
N VAL A 179 17.28 15.17 -2.60
CA VAL A 179 16.76 14.76 -1.28
C VAL A 179 17.40 15.54 -0.15
N GLU A 180 16.56 16.10 0.73
CA GLU A 180 16.93 16.67 2.03
C GLU A 180 16.45 15.67 3.12
N LYS A 181 17.36 15.08 3.90
CA LYS A 181 17.00 14.11 4.95
C LYS A 181 16.87 14.80 6.31
N TYR A 182 15.76 14.56 6.99
CA TYR A 182 15.46 15.14 8.32
C TYR A 182 15.79 14.19 9.46
N ARG A 183 15.48 12.90 9.30
CA ARG A 183 15.70 11.87 10.34
C ARG A 183 15.96 10.51 9.72
N LYS A 184 16.64 9.64 10.47
CA LYS A 184 16.94 8.27 10.03
C LYS A 184 15.67 7.44 9.98
N SER A 185 15.46 6.75 8.86
CA SER A 185 14.39 5.76 8.72
C SER A 185 14.65 4.51 9.54
N ILE A 186 13.57 3.78 9.85
CA ILE A 186 13.66 2.34 10.11
C ILE A 186 14.26 1.68 8.86
N GLN A 187 15.32 0.89 9.04
CA GLN A 187 15.92 0.07 7.96
C GLN A 187 16.25 0.87 6.68
N THR A 188 16.40 0.20 5.55
CA THR A 188 16.62 0.77 4.21
C THR A 188 15.33 1.29 3.54
N ARG A 189 14.28 1.60 4.31
CA ARG A 189 12.97 1.99 3.75
C ARG A 189 13.03 3.28 2.94
N ASP A 190 13.65 4.32 3.50
CA ASP A 190 13.86 5.58 2.78
C ASP A 190 14.75 5.35 1.54
N VAL A 191 15.81 4.57 1.69
CA VAL A 191 16.76 4.23 0.60
C VAL A 191 16.04 3.60 -0.60
N PHE A 192 15.25 2.55 -0.41
CA PHE A 192 14.56 1.88 -1.52
C PHE A 192 13.34 2.65 -2.05
N THR A 193 12.66 3.45 -1.24
CA THR A 193 11.59 4.35 -1.70
C THR A 193 12.14 5.48 -2.58
N ILE A 194 13.24 6.10 -2.17
CA ILE A 194 13.96 7.11 -2.98
C ILE A 194 14.48 6.47 -4.28
N TRP A 195 15.05 5.25 -4.19
CA TRP A 195 15.48 4.49 -5.37
C TRP A 195 14.32 4.28 -6.34
N GLY A 196 13.14 3.86 -5.85
CA GLY A 196 11.95 3.67 -6.67
C GLY A 196 11.52 4.92 -7.44
N ILE A 197 11.47 6.09 -6.76
CA ILE A 197 11.15 7.37 -7.39
C ILE A 197 12.20 7.77 -8.44
N MET A 198 13.49 7.52 -8.17
CA MET A 198 14.55 7.76 -9.14
C MET A 198 14.46 6.80 -10.34
N GLN A 199 14.08 5.54 -10.14
CA GLN A 199 13.81 4.60 -11.22
C GLN A 199 12.58 4.99 -12.05
N LEU A 200 11.56 5.60 -11.44
CA LEU A 200 10.40 6.16 -12.16
C LEU A 200 10.83 7.28 -13.12
N VAL A 201 11.60 8.26 -12.63
CA VAL A 201 12.13 9.37 -13.44
C VAL A 201 12.98 8.85 -14.60
N ARG A 202 13.73 7.76 -14.37
CA ARG A 202 14.52 7.07 -15.38
C ARG A 202 13.68 6.28 -16.39
N ARG A 203 12.53 5.73 -15.98
CA ARG A 203 11.59 5.00 -16.84
C ARG A 203 10.80 5.92 -17.76
N TYR A 204 10.43 7.11 -17.29
CA TYR A 204 9.68 8.11 -18.05
C TYR A 204 10.42 9.47 -18.12
N PRO A 205 11.59 9.56 -18.79
CA PRO A 205 12.37 10.79 -18.85
C PRO A 205 11.59 11.95 -19.45
N GLY A 206 11.61 13.09 -18.77
CA GLY A 206 10.90 14.31 -19.19
C GLY A 206 9.38 14.28 -18.98
N MET A 207 8.78 13.16 -18.56
CA MET A 207 7.34 13.08 -18.29
C MET A 207 6.98 13.30 -16.81
N VAL A 208 7.87 12.95 -15.88
CA VAL A 208 7.64 13.22 -14.45
C VAL A 208 7.80 14.73 -14.21
N PRO A 209 6.75 15.43 -13.71
CA PRO A 209 6.79 16.88 -13.55
C PRO A 209 7.74 17.32 -12.43
N ASP A 210 8.11 18.60 -12.45
CA ASP A 210 8.71 19.25 -11.29
C ASP A 210 7.74 19.13 -10.09
N LEU A 211 8.22 18.65 -8.94
CA LEU A 211 7.43 18.52 -7.71
C LEU A 211 8.30 18.52 -6.46
N GLU A 212 7.71 18.86 -5.31
CA GLU A 212 8.29 18.62 -3.98
C GLU A 212 7.32 17.80 -3.13
N LEU A 213 7.81 16.76 -2.45
CA LEU A 213 7.02 15.96 -1.52
C LEU A 213 7.71 15.76 -0.18
N MET A 214 6.90 15.51 0.85
CA MET A 214 7.33 15.09 2.19
C MET A 214 6.96 13.63 2.38
N PHE A 215 7.91 12.80 2.81
CA PHE A 215 7.70 11.36 2.98
C PHE A 215 8.01 10.90 4.41
N ASP A 216 7.14 10.09 5.01
CA ASP A 216 7.38 9.47 6.32
C ASP A 216 7.35 7.93 6.21
N CYS A 217 8.43 7.29 6.69
CA CYS A 217 8.72 5.88 6.50
C CYS A 217 8.25 4.95 7.64
N ASP A 218 7.64 5.48 8.70
CA ASP A 218 7.10 4.67 9.82
C ASP A 218 5.78 3.95 9.45
N ASP A 219 5.37 2.98 10.28
CA ASP A 219 4.31 2.01 9.95
C ASP A 219 2.85 2.53 10.00
N GLN A 220 2.55 3.64 10.70
CA GLN A 220 1.18 4.12 10.90
C GLN A 220 0.95 5.50 10.26
N PRO A 221 -0.27 5.80 9.76
CA PRO A 221 -0.66 7.13 9.32
C PRO A 221 -0.75 8.11 10.50
N VAL A 222 -0.44 9.38 10.26
CA VAL A 222 -0.32 10.41 11.32
C VAL A 222 -1.11 11.68 11.04
N ILE A 223 -1.57 11.90 9.81
CA ILE A 223 -2.36 13.09 9.45
C ILE A 223 -3.84 12.82 9.74
N LEU A 224 -4.20 12.88 11.04
CA LEU A 224 -5.55 12.56 11.52
C LEU A 224 -6.61 13.52 10.95
N ALA A 225 -7.55 12.99 10.17
CA ALA A 225 -8.60 13.73 9.47
C ALA A 225 -9.43 14.62 10.40
N ARG A 226 -9.66 14.17 11.65
CA ARG A 226 -10.41 14.92 12.66
C ARG A 226 -9.85 16.33 12.95
N HIS A 227 -8.55 16.56 12.74
CA HIS A 227 -7.91 17.88 12.93
C HIS A 227 -8.11 18.83 11.74
N TYR A 228 -8.67 18.35 10.62
CA TYR A 228 -8.87 19.08 9.36
C TYR A 228 -10.33 19.02 8.88
N SER A 229 -11.25 18.74 9.81
CA SER A 229 -12.70 18.60 9.52
C SER A 229 -13.39 19.91 9.13
N SER A 230 -12.75 21.07 9.39
CA SER A 230 -13.21 22.37 8.94
C SER A 230 -12.50 22.77 7.65
N ASN A 231 -13.24 23.35 6.70
CA ASN A 231 -12.71 23.84 5.42
C ASN A 231 -11.70 25.02 5.56
N LEU A 232 -11.32 25.39 6.78
CA LEU A 232 -10.43 26.50 7.10
C LEU A 232 -8.94 26.14 6.94
N MET A 233 -8.57 24.86 7.01
CA MET A 233 -7.17 24.44 6.86
C MET A 233 -7.04 23.05 6.24
N ALA A 234 -6.48 22.99 5.03
CA ALA A 234 -6.15 21.72 4.38
C ALA A 234 -5.06 20.95 5.16
N PRO A 235 -5.11 19.60 5.16
CA PRO A 235 -4.10 18.76 5.80
C PRO A 235 -2.70 18.97 5.20
N PRO A 236 -1.60 18.72 5.94
CA PRO A 236 -0.27 18.62 5.35
C PRO A 236 -0.18 17.39 4.43
N PRO A 237 0.25 17.51 3.16
CA PRO A 237 0.45 16.37 2.28
C PRO A 237 1.69 15.58 2.70
N LEU A 238 1.46 14.42 3.32
CA LEU A 238 2.51 13.52 3.76
C LEU A 238 2.36 12.18 3.06
N PHE A 239 3.37 11.78 2.28
CA PHE A 239 3.42 10.49 1.62
C PHE A 239 3.84 9.40 2.60
N ARG A 240 3.13 8.27 2.56
CA ARG A 240 3.32 7.10 3.42
C ARG A 240 2.97 5.82 2.68
N TYR A 241 3.25 4.68 3.30
CA TYR A 241 2.99 3.37 2.74
C TYR A 241 1.57 2.82 3.01
N CYS A 242 0.82 3.43 3.94
CA CYS A 242 -0.59 3.12 4.19
C CYS A 242 -1.37 4.35 4.69
N GLY A 243 -2.71 4.24 4.62
CA GLY A 243 -3.66 5.13 5.26
C GLY A 243 -4.72 4.36 6.05
N ASP A 244 -5.59 5.06 6.76
CA ASP A 244 -6.85 4.50 7.26
C ASP A 244 -8.03 5.47 7.00
N ARG A 245 -9.26 5.06 7.32
CA ARG A 245 -10.47 5.88 7.06
C ARG A 245 -10.58 7.14 7.94
N TRP A 246 -9.62 7.39 8.81
CA TRP A 246 -9.53 8.53 9.72
C TRP A 246 -8.25 9.35 9.49
N SER A 247 -7.54 9.13 8.38
CA SER A 247 -6.31 9.82 8.03
C SER A 247 -6.34 10.48 6.63
N HIS A 248 -5.39 11.37 6.36
CA HIS A 248 -5.18 12.05 5.07
C HIS A 248 -3.78 11.84 4.51
N ASP A 249 -3.01 10.91 5.07
CA ASP A 249 -1.72 10.48 4.55
C ASP A 249 -1.87 9.91 3.12
N ILE A 250 -1.01 10.32 2.20
CA ILE A 250 -1.07 9.97 0.77
C ILE A 250 -0.39 8.61 0.57
N VAL A 251 -1.13 7.63 0.05
CA VAL A 251 -0.66 6.23 0.01
C VAL A 251 0.20 5.94 -1.22
N PHE A 252 1.44 5.51 -0.98
CA PHE A 252 2.50 5.25 -1.95
C PHE A 252 2.98 3.79 -1.87
N PRO A 253 3.42 3.16 -2.99
CA PRO A 253 3.97 1.80 -2.95
C PRO A 253 5.15 1.65 -1.98
N ASP A 254 5.18 0.54 -1.24
CA ASP A 254 6.19 0.32 -0.20
C ASP A 254 7.60 0.04 -0.74
N TRP A 255 8.62 0.26 0.09
CA TRP A 255 10.03 0.11 -0.32
C TRP A 255 10.38 -1.30 -0.85
N SER A 256 9.67 -2.34 -0.40
CA SER A 256 9.96 -3.73 -0.78
C SER A 256 9.59 -4.07 -2.23
N PHE A 257 8.95 -3.16 -2.97
CA PHE A 257 8.84 -3.30 -4.43
C PHE A 257 10.22 -3.30 -5.12
N TRP A 258 11.20 -2.56 -4.58
CA TRP A 258 12.59 -2.54 -5.08
C TRP A 258 13.57 -3.37 -4.25
N GLY A 259 13.14 -3.85 -3.08
CA GLY A 259 13.88 -4.80 -2.25
C GLY A 259 13.83 -4.48 -0.76
N TRP A 260 14.16 -5.48 0.07
CA TRP A 260 14.26 -5.33 1.51
C TRP A 260 15.48 -6.10 2.03
N ALA A 261 16.63 -5.44 1.97
CA ALA A 261 17.94 -6.04 2.21
C ALA A 261 18.09 -6.66 3.62
N GLU A 262 17.48 -6.09 4.65
CA GLU A 262 17.62 -6.59 6.02
C GLU A 262 16.99 -7.95 6.29
N ILE A 263 16.01 -8.37 5.48
CA ILE A 263 15.35 -9.68 5.60
C ILE A 263 15.42 -10.50 4.29
N ASN A 264 16.32 -10.14 3.38
CA ASN A 264 16.59 -10.85 2.12
C ASN A 264 15.35 -11.06 1.22
N ILE A 265 14.45 -10.08 1.16
CA ILE A 265 13.36 -10.08 0.17
C ILE A 265 13.85 -9.32 -1.07
N ARG A 266 14.03 -10.05 -2.17
CA ARG A 266 14.44 -9.54 -3.49
C ARG A 266 13.40 -8.56 -4.08
N PRO A 267 13.76 -7.80 -5.13
CA PRO A 267 12.81 -6.95 -5.83
C PRO A 267 11.56 -7.69 -6.29
N TRP A 268 10.43 -6.98 -6.32
CA TRP A 268 9.13 -7.58 -6.54
C TRP A 268 8.99 -8.30 -7.89
N GLU A 269 9.63 -7.80 -8.95
CA GLU A 269 9.62 -8.47 -10.26
C GLU A 269 10.20 -9.90 -10.21
N HIS A 270 11.22 -10.14 -9.37
CA HIS A 270 11.79 -11.47 -9.17
C HIS A 270 10.92 -12.30 -8.25
N VAL A 271 10.51 -11.76 -7.10
CA VAL A 271 9.70 -12.50 -6.11
C VAL A 271 8.33 -12.91 -6.67
N LEU A 272 7.71 -12.08 -7.52
CA LEU A 272 6.44 -12.41 -8.17
C LEU A 272 6.56 -13.61 -9.11
N LYS A 273 7.66 -13.68 -9.88
CA LYS A 273 8.00 -14.82 -10.74
C LYS A 273 8.31 -16.06 -9.90
N ASP A 274 9.12 -15.92 -8.86
CA ASP A 274 9.49 -17.01 -7.94
C ASP A 274 8.24 -17.62 -7.27
N ILE A 275 7.26 -16.79 -6.87
CA ILE A 275 5.96 -17.24 -6.34
C ILE A 275 5.12 -17.91 -7.44
N LYS A 276 5.07 -17.36 -8.67
CA LYS A 276 4.32 -17.96 -9.80
C LYS A 276 4.82 -19.37 -10.12
N GLU A 277 6.13 -19.62 -10.01
CA GLU A 277 6.71 -20.97 -10.11
C GLU A 277 6.51 -21.80 -8.83
N GLY A 278 6.59 -21.17 -7.65
CA GLY A 278 6.29 -21.79 -6.35
C GLY A 278 4.88 -22.41 -6.29
N ASN A 279 3.88 -21.71 -6.83
CA ASN A 279 2.49 -22.16 -6.87
C ASN A 279 2.28 -23.47 -7.63
N LYS A 280 3.13 -23.76 -8.63
CA LYS A 280 3.06 -24.97 -9.47
C LYS A 280 3.60 -26.22 -8.79
N ARG A 281 4.39 -26.07 -7.72
CA ARG A 281 5.08 -27.19 -7.06
C ARG A 281 4.14 -28.18 -6.37
N ILE A 282 3.00 -27.69 -5.86
CA ILE A 282 1.95 -28.49 -5.23
C ILE A 282 0.61 -28.03 -5.79
N LYS A 283 -0.10 -28.94 -6.47
CA LYS A 283 -1.46 -28.65 -6.99
C LYS A 283 -2.35 -28.25 -5.82
N TRP A 284 -3.25 -27.29 -6.03
CA TRP A 284 -4.05 -26.73 -4.93
C TRP A 284 -4.82 -27.79 -4.11
N ASN A 285 -5.33 -28.84 -4.76
CA ASN A 285 -6.01 -29.96 -4.07
C ASN A 285 -5.09 -30.73 -3.12
N ASP A 286 -3.80 -30.84 -3.46
CA ASP A 286 -2.78 -31.62 -2.74
C ASP A 286 -2.10 -30.78 -1.64
N ARG A 287 -2.47 -29.50 -1.50
CA ARG A 287 -2.00 -28.61 -0.44
C ARG A 287 -2.66 -28.94 0.89
N GLU A 288 -1.93 -28.68 1.97
CA GLU A 288 -2.37 -28.87 3.35
C GLU A 288 -3.71 -28.15 3.61
N PRO A 289 -4.74 -28.86 4.14
CA PRO A 289 -6.11 -28.35 4.22
C PRO A 289 -6.36 -27.37 5.38
N PHE A 290 -5.30 -26.72 5.88
CA PHE A 290 -5.31 -25.85 7.05
C PHE A 290 -5.05 -24.39 6.71
N ALA A 291 -5.45 -23.48 7.61
CA ALA A 291 -5.05 -22.08 7.58
C ALA A 291 -3.63 -21.90 8.10
N TYR A 292 -2.78 -21.24 7.31
CA TYR A 292 -1.37 -21.01 7.65
C TYR A 292 -1.07 -19.55 7.95
N TRP A 293 -0.24 -19.32 8.96
CA TRP A 293 0.42 -18.05 9.20
C TRP A 293 1.83 -18.25 9.74
N LYS A 294 2.81 -17.48 9.22
CA LYS A 294 4.14 -17.35 9.81
C LYS A 294 4.50 -15.86 9.89
N GLY A 295 4.84 -15.38 11.08
CA GLY A 295 5.16 -13.96 11.29
C GLY A 295 5.59 -13.65 12.72
N ASN A 296 6.14 -12.46 12.94
CA ASN A 296 6.49 -12.01 14.29
C ASN A 296 5.18 -11.63 15.02
N PRO A 297 4.84 -12.28 16.15
CA PRO A 297 3.63 -11.96 16.92
C PRO A 297 3.81 -10.73 17.82
N PHE A 298 5.05 -10.42 18.23
CA PHE A 298 5.39 -9.37 19.20
C PHE A 298 5.46 -7.97 18.56
N VAL A 299 4.63 -7.69 17.56
CA VAL A 299 4.54 -6.36 16.91
C VAL A 299 3.13 -5.78 16.95
N ALA A 300 2.14 -6.55 17.40
CA ALA A 300 0.76 -6.12 17.60
C ALA A 300 -0.04 -7.15 18.42
N ASP A 301 -0.89 -6.67 19.32
CA ASP A 301 -1.73 -7.53 20.17
C ASP A 301 -2.65 -8.44 19.36
N THR A 302 -3.16 -7.97 18.21
CA THR A 302 -4.01 -8.78 17.31
C THR A 302 -3.30 -10.04 16.79
N ARG A 303 -1.95 -10.04 16.70
CA ARG A 303 -1.15 -11.22 16.33
C ARG A 303 -0.91 -12.16 17.51
N GLN A 304 -0.72 -11.61 18.72
CA GLN A 304 -0.65 -12.41 19.94
C GLN A 304 -2.00 -13.11 20.19
N ASP A 305 -3.09 -12.42 19.93
CA ASP A 305 -4.46 -12.94 19.97
C ASP A 305 -4.69 -14.05 18.93
N LEU A 306 -4.24 -13.84 17.68
CA LEU A 306 -4.31 -14.87 16.64
C LEU A 306 -3.63 -16.20 17.06
N LEU A 307 -2.50 -16.15 17.78
CA LEU A 307 -1.80 -17.37 18.23
C LEU A 307 -2.66 -18.29 19.12
N LYS A 308 -3.70 -17.78 19.78
CA LYS A 308 -4.68 -18.59 20.55
C LYS A 308 -5.47 -19.54 19.65
N CYS A 309 -5.52 -19.29 18.34
CA CYS A 309 -6.18 -20.16 17.39
C CYS A 309 -5.30 -21.34 16.93
N ASN A 310 -4.04 -21.45 17.37
CA ASN A 310 -3.20 -22.58 16.98
C ASN A 310 -3.73 -23.89 17.59
N ALA A 311 -3.49 -25.03 16.93
CA ALA A 311 -3.96 -26.32 17.43
C ALA A 311 -3.34 -26.69 18.79
N SER A 312 -4.16 -27.26 19.67
CA SER A 312 -3.76 -27.91 20.92
C SER A 312 -4.28 -29.35 20.96
N ASN A 313 -3.92 -30.12 21.99
CA ASN A 313 -4.45 -31.47 22.21
C ASN A 313 -5.98 -31.50 22.47
N GLU A 314 -6.56 -30.37 22.87
CA GLU A 314 -7.98 -30.25 23.25
C GLU A 314 -8.83 -29.61 22.14
N LEU A 315 -8.21 -28.80 21.26
CA LEU A 315 -8.94 -27.94 20.33
C LEU A 315 -8.14 -27.62 19.07
N ASP A 316 -8.71 -27.90 17.90
CA ASP A 316 -8.16 -27.52 16.60
C ASP A 316 -9.11 -26.61 15.82
N TRP A 317 -8.68 -25.36 15.61
CA TRP A 317 -9.35 -24.35 14.78
C TRP A 317 -9.03 -24.49 13.29
N ASN A 318 -8.37 -25.59 12.89
CA ASN A 318 -7.78 -25.84 11.57
C ASN A 318 -6.70 -24.81 11.20
N ALA A 319 -6.02 -24.23 12.19
CA ALA A 319 -4.96 -23.23 11.98
C ALA A 319 -3.59 -23.78 12.40
N ARG A 320 -2.54 -23.40 11.65
CA ARG A 320 -1.14 -23.77 11.85
C ARG A 320 -0.33 -22.48 11.85
N LEU A 321 -0.01 -22.00 13.06
CA LEU A 321 0.51 -20.67 13.31
C LEU A 321 1.94 -20.75 13.85
N PHE A 322 2.87 -20.02 13.21
CA PHE A 322 4.29 -20.13 13.49
C PHE A 322 4.90 -18.75 13.80
N ALA A 323 5.57 -18.63 14.95
CA ALA A 323 6.31 -17.42 15.28
C ALA A 323 7.57 -17.30 14.40
N GLN A 324 7.77 -16.13 13.78
CA GLN A 324 8.94 -15.82 12.98
C GLN A 324 9.95 -15.03 13.81
N ASP A 325 11.01 -15.69 14.30
CA ASP A 325 12.16 -14.99 14.87
C ASP A 325 13.11 -14.54 13.75
N TRP A 326 13.10 -13.24 13.47
CA TRP A 326 13.96 -12.66 12.44
C TRP A 326 15.44 -12.61 12.82
N ILE A 327 15.79 -12.65 14.12
CA ILE A 327 17.19 -12.72 14.56
C ILE A 327 17.72 -14.12 14.23
N GLN A 328 16.96 -15.17 14.52
CA GLN A 328 17.33 -16.55 14.19
C GLN A 328 17.44 -16.79 12.68
N GLU A 329 16.45 -16.36 11.88
CA GLU A 329 16.52 -16.46 10.42
C GLU A 329 17.75 -15.74 9.87
N SER A 330 18.09 -14.56 10.44
CA SER A 330 19.26 -13.81 10.00
C SER A 330 20.59 -14.54 10.21
N GLN A 331 20.67 -15.38 11.25
CA GLN A 331 21.83 -16.24 11.53
C GLN A 331 21.85 -17.48 10.64
N GLN A 332 20.69 -17.94 10.16
CA GLN A 332 20.52 -19.11 9.30
C GLN A 332 20.50 -18.81 7.80
N GLY A 333 20.55 -17.52 7.42
CA GLY A 333 20.51 -17.06 6.02
C GLY A 333 19.10 -17.05 5.41
N PHE A 334 18.06 -16.82 6.22
CA PHE A 334 16.65 -16.72 5.81
C PHE A 334 16.07 -17.95 5.08
N LYS A 335 16.71 -19.12 5.25
CA LYS A 335 16.35 -20.37 4.57
C LYS A 335 14.89 -20.77 4.78
N GLN A 336 14.29 -20.41 5.92
CA GLN A 336 12.92 -20.75 6.27
C GLN A 336 11.94 -19.56 6.09
N SER A 337 12.40 -18.40 5.60
CA SER A 337 11.58 -17.20 5.33
C SER A 337 11.33 -16.92 3.84
N ASN A 338 11.85 -17.72 2.91
CA ASN A 338 11.57 -17.55 1.48
C ASN A 338 10.05 -17.69 1.20
N VAL A 339 9.41 -16.60 0.77
CA VAL A 339 7.96 -16.51 0.54
C VAL A 339 7.45 -17.42 -0.58
N ALA A 340 8.25 -17.65 -1.62
CA ALA A 340 7.91 -18.56 -2.73
C ALA A 340 7.84 -20.03 -2.31
N ASN A 341 8.44 -20.39 -1.18
CA ASN A 341 8.38 -21.74 -0.61
C ASN A 341 7.17 -21.93 0.33
N GLN A 342 6.37 -20.89 0.60
CA GLN A 342 5.29 -20.90 1.60
C GLN A 342 3.88 -21.03 1.00
N CYS A 343 3.75 -21.44 -0.26
CA CYS A 343 2.46 -21.63 -0.94
C CYS A 343 1.96 -23.10 -0.83
N THR A 344 2.18 -23.72 0.34
CA THR A 344 1.96 -25.16 0.58
C THR A 344 0.62 -25.50 1.25
N TYR A 345 -0.11 -24.48 1.73
CA TYR A 345 -1.41 -24.61 2.41
C TYR A 345 -2.54 -24.07 1.54
N ARG A 346 -3.75 -24.63 1.65
CA ARG A 346 -4.94 -24.16 0.91
C ARG A 346 -5.37 -22.74 1.31
N TYR A 347 -5.17 -22.37 2.58
CA TYR A 347 -5.57 -21.07 3.12
C TYR A 347 -4.37 -20.37 3.79
N LYS A 348 -4.21 -19.06 3.56
CA LYS A 348 -3.16 -18.24 4.20
C LYS A 348 -3.79 -17.04 4.88
N ILE A 349 -3.45 -16.83 6.16
CA ILE A 349 -4.02 -15.74 6.95
C ILE A 349 -3.22 -14.46 6.68
N TYR A 350 -3.92 -13.38 6.35
CA TYR A 350 -3.39 -12.03 6.45
C TYR A 350 -3.88 -11.38 7.73
N ILE A 351 -2.94 -10.76 8.47
CA ILE A 351 -3.22 -9.99 9.68
C ILE A 351 -2.21 -8.84 9.81
N GLU A 352 -2.71 -7.69 10.25
CA GLU A 352 -1.94 -6.47 10.42
C GLU A 352 -0.85 -6.62 11.49
N GLY A 353 0.17 -5.77 11.41
CA GLY A 353 1.24 -5.65 12.41
C GLY A 353 1.05 -4.36 13.21
N PHE A 354 2.16 -3.66 13.46
CA PHE A 354 2.09 -2.32 14.05
C PHE A 354 1.34 -1.31 13.14
N GLY A 355 1.32 -1.55 11.83
CA GLY A 355 0.44 -0.91 10.85
C GLY A 355 -0.05 -1.95 9.84
N TRP A 356 -0.24 -1.56 8.57
CA TRP A 356 -0.42 -2.54 7.48
C TRP A 356 0.76 -3.53 7.46
N SER A 357 0.54 -4.76 6.99
CA SER A 357 1.60 -5.77 6.92
C SER A 357 2.10 -5.95 5.49
N VAL A 358 3.37 -5.64 5.25
CA VAL A 358 4.07 -5.79 3.95
C VAL A 358 3.93 -7.21 3.35
N SER A 359 3.60 -8.21 4.18
CA SER A 359 3.26 -9.59 3.79
C SER A 359 2.06 -9.73 2.84
N GLU A 360 1.18 -8.72 2.74
CA GLU A 360 -0.10 -8.79 2.00
C GLU A 360 0.03 -9.32 0.57
N LYS A 361 0.80 -8.62 -0.28
CA LYS A 361 1.01 -9.00 -1.68
C LYS A 361 1.62 -10.40 -1.86
N TYR A 362 2.51 -10.81 -0.96
CA TYR A 362 3.13 -12.15 -0.99
C TYR A 362 2.18 -13.26 -0.53
N ILE A 363 1.21 -12.96 0.33
CA ILE A 363 0.16 -13.89 0.76
C ILE A 363 -0.86 -14.08 -0.37
N LEU A 364 -1.34 -12.99 -0.95
CA LEU A 364 -2.32 -12.99 -2.04
C LEU A 364 -1.80 -13.70 -3.30
N ALA A 365 -0.51 -13.57 -3.62
CA ALA A 365 0.13 -14.19 -4.79
C ALA A 365 0.23 -15.73 -4.75
N CYS A 366 -0.08 -16.40 -3.63
CA CYS A 366 0.19 -17.85 -3.46
C CYS A 366 -0.83 -18.81 -4.12
N ASP A 367 -1.86 -18.35 -4.84
CA ASP A 367 -3.07 -19.11 -5.23
C ASP A 367 -3.87 -19.74 -4.06
N SER A 368 -3.40 -19.59 -2.82
CA SER A 368 -4.11 -19.97 -1.60
C SER A 368 -5.24 -18.98 -1.33
N VAL A 369 -6.33 -19.44 -0.71
CA VAL A 369 -7.38 -18.53 -0.23
C VAL A 369 -6.80 -17.63 0.84
N THR A 370 -6.76 -16.34 0.59
CA THR A 370 -6.35 -15.37 1.60
C THR A 370 -7.48 -15.19 2.60
N LEU A 371 -7.25 -15.59 3.85
CA LEU A 371 -8.12 -15.32 4.99
C LEU A 371 -7.74 -13.95 5.54
N LEU A 372 -8.45 -12.91 5.10
CA LEU A 372 -8.16 -11.51 5.43
C LEU A 372 -8.81 -11.16 6.78
N VAL A 373 -8.05 -11.16 7.87
CA VAL A 373 -8.48 -10.56 9.14
C VAL A 373 -8.79 -9.09 8.89
N LYS A 374 -10.02 -8.67 9.22
CA LYS A 374 -10.59 -7.36 8.92
C LYS A 374 -9.58 -6.22 9.15
N PRO A 375 -8.99 -5.64 8.09
CA PRO A 375 -7.91 -4.67 8.25
C PRO A 375 -8.45 -3.31 8.69
N ARG A 376 -7.65 -2.60 9.47
CA ARG A 376 -7.85 -1.19 9.79
C ARG A 376 -7.24 -0.29 8.71
N PHE A 377 -6.01 -0.61 8.31
CA PHE A 377 -5.19 0.15 7.38
C PHE A 377 -5.44 -0.33 5.94
N HIS A 378 -4.97 0.46 4.99
CA HIS A 378 -4.93 0.06 3.60
C HIS A 378 -3.69 0.59 2.90
N ASP A 379 -3.12 -0.23 2.02
CA ASP A 379 -2.19 0.24 1.00
C ASP A 379 -2.93 0.76 -0.25
N PHE A 380 -2.18 0.98 -1.32
CA PHE A 380 -2.69 1.60 -2.55
C PHE A 380 -3.61 0.69 -3.37
N PHE A 381 -3.60 -0.64 -3.18
CA PHE A 381 -4.40 -1.57 -4.00
C PHE A 381 -5.49 -2.31 -3.20
N ILE A 382 -5.26 -2.64 -1.92
CA ILE A 382 -6.14 -3.53 -1.13
C ILE A 382 -7.59 -3.05 -1.05
N ARG A 383 -7.82 -1.73 -1.12
CA ARG A 383 -9.16 -1.13 -1.10
C ARG A 383 -10.07 -1.71 -2.20
N SER A 384 -9.51 -2.02 -3.37
CA SER A 384 -10.24 -2.58 -4.52
C SER A 384 -10.65 -4.05 -4.34
N LEU A 385 -9.92 -4.84 -3.55
CA LEU A 385 -10.19 -6.26 -3.38
C LEU A 385 -11.60 -6.51 -2.85
N GLN A 386 -12.26 -7.55 -3.38
CA GLN A 386 -13.63 -7.93 -3.03
C GLN A 386 -13.69 -9.27 -2.27
N PRO A 387 -14.47 -9.36 -1.18
CA PRO A 387 -14.69 -10.60 -0.45
C PRO A 387 -15.45 -11.62 -1.30
N LEU A 388 -15.11 -12.91 -1.16
CA LEU A 388 -15.56 -14.03 -2.00
C LEU A 388 -15.24 -13.90 -3.50
N GLN A 389 -14.37 -12.96 -3.88
CA GLN A 389 -13.78 -12.90 -5.21
C GLN A 389 -12.26 -12.99 -5.12
N HIS A 390 -11.61 -12.26 -4.19
CA HIS A 390 -10.15 -12.23 -4.06
C HIS A 390 -9.66 -12.77 -2.71
N TYR A 391 -10.52 -12.81 -1.70
CA TYR A 391 -10.19 -13.21 -0.33
C TYR A 391 -11.45 -13.64 0.43
N TRP A 392 -11.26 -14.34 1.55
CA TRP A 392 -12.30 -14.65 2.52
C TRP A 392 -12.16 -13.73 3.76
N PRO A 393 -13.18 -12.95 4.16
CA PRO A 393 -13.11 -12.07 5.32
C PRO A 393 -13.16 -12.85 6.65
N ILE A 394 -12.34 -12.44 7.61
CA ILE A 394 -12.28 -12.98 8.97
C ILE A 394 -12.60 -11.86 9.98
N ARG A 395 -13.44 -12.15 10.99
CA ARG A 395 -13.74 -11.19 12.07
C ARG A 395 -12.50 -10.97 12.93
N ASP A 396 -12.14 -9.71 13.18
CA ASP A 396 -11.02 -9.39 14.09
C ASP A 396 -11.38 -9.68 15.56
N ASN A 397 -12.64 -9.53 15.96
CA ASN A 397 -13.06 -9.79 17.34
C ASN A 397 -13.39 -11.27 17.64
N ASP A 398 -13.36 -12.17 16.64
CA ASP A 398 -13.66 -13.59 16.83
C ASP A 398 -12.89 -14.49 15.85
N LYS A 399 -11.58 -14.25 15.75
CA LYS A 399 -10.72 -14.81 14.68
C LYS A 399 -10.78 -16.33 14.59
N CYS A 400 -10.76 -17.04 15.72
CA CYS A 400 -10.62 -18.49 15.72
C CYS A 400 -11.90 -19.19 15.20
N HIS A 401 -13.08 -18.73 15.62
CA HIS A 401 -14.36 -19.23 15.11
C HIS A 401 -14.55 -18.91 13.62
N SER A 402 -14.20 -17.69 13.20
CA SER A 402 -14.21 -17.29 11.77
C SER A 402 -13.24 -18.10 10.92
N ILE A 403 -12.00 -18.31 11.38
CA ILE A 403 -10.98 -19.09 10.65
C ILE A 403 -11.43 -20.53 10.49
N LYS A 404 -11.92 -21.16 11.57
CA LYS A 404 -12.38 -22.54 11.50
C LYS A 404 -13.55 -22.71 10.53
N HIS A 405 -14.55 -21.83 10.62
CA HIS A 405 -15.69 -21.82 9.68
C HIS A 405 -15.23 -21.65 8.22
N ALA A 406 -14.30 -20.73 7.96
CA ALA A 406 -13.76 -20.51 6.61
C ALA A 406 -13.04 -21.75 6.04
N VAL A 407 -12.23 -22.42 6.86
CA VAL A 407 -11.48 -23.62 6.46
C VAL A 407 -12.39 -24.84 6.29
N ASP A 408 -13.32 -25.07 7.22
CA ASP A 408 -14.31 -26.16 7.11
C ASP A 408 -15.19 -25.95 5.86
N TRP A 409 -15.68 -24.74 5.63
CA TRP A 409 -16.45 -24.41 4.43
C TRP A 409 -15.64 -24.64 3.16
N GLY A 410 -14.41 -24.15 3.08
CA GLY A 410 -13.58 -24.25 1.88
C GLY A 410 -13.15 -25.68 1.55
N ASN A 411 -12.96 -26.53 2.57
CA ASN A 411 -12.61 -27.94 2.37
C ASN A 411 -13.79 -28.78 1.89
N ILE A 412 -15.03 -28.32 2.12
CA ILE A 412 -16.24 -28.88 1.52
C ILE A 412 -16.45 -28.30 0.11
N HIS A 413 -16.21 -27.00 -0.08
CA HIS A 413 -16.45 -26.25 -1.32
C HIS A 413 -15.14 -25.99 -2.09
N MET A 414 -14.39 -27.06 -2.35
CA MET A 414 -13.00 -26.98 -2.84
C MET A 414 -12.84 -26.18 -4.14
N GLN A 415 -13.78 -26.31 -5.09
CA GLN A 415 -13.72 -25.58 -6.36
C GLN A 415 -13.88 -24.07 -6.13
N GLN A 416 -14.91 -23.65 -5.40
CA GLN A 416 -15.17 -22.25 -5.09
C GLN A 416 -14.05 -21.63 -4.23
N ALA A 417 -13.49 -22.40 -3.30
CA ALA A 417 -12.32 -21.99 -2.54
C ALA A 417 -11.10 -21.76 -3.47
N GLN A 418 -10.79 -22.71 -4.36
CA GLN A 418 -9.71 -22.55 -5.33
C GLN A 418 -9.91 -21.33 -6.24
N GLU A 419 -11.14 -21.06 -6.68
CA GLU A 419 -11.46 -19.88 -7.51
C GLU A 419 -11.17 -18.57 -6.78
N ILE A 420 -11.54 -18.44 -5.50
CA ILE A 420 -11.23 -17.24 -4.69
C ILE A 420 -9.71 -17.04 -4.55
N GLY A 421 -8.97 -18.12 -4.25
CA GLY A 421 -7.50 -18.06 -4.13
C GLY A 421 -6.82 -17.68 -5.44
N ARG A 422 -7.24 -18.29 -6.55
CA ARG A 422 -6.73 -18.01 -7.90
C ARG A 422 -7.06 -16.58 -8.35
N ALA A 423 -8.26 -16.07 -8.09
CA ALA A 423 -8.64 -14.72 -8.49
C ALA A 423 -7.92 -13.64 -7.63
N GLY A 424 -7.67 -13.89 -6.35
CA GLY A 424 -6.80 -13.04 -5.52
C GLY A 424 -5.36 -13.00 -6.03
N SER A 425 -4.82 -14.16 -6.41
CA SER A 425 -3.48 -14.29 -6.97
C SER A 425 -3.35 -13.67 -8.36
N ASN A 426 -4.31 -13.89 -9.26
CA ASN A 426 -4.34 -13.29 -10.60
C ASN A 426 -4.33 -11.76 -10.55
N PHE A 427 -5.06 -11.15 -9.60
CA PHE A 427 -5.00 -9.70 -9.37
C PHE A 427 -3.56 -9.25 -9.06
N ILE A 428 -2.83 -9.98 -8.21
CA ILE A 428 -1.44 -9.63 -7.89
C ILE A 428 -0.48 -9.89 -9.05
N GLN A 429 -0.66 -11.00 -9.78
CA GLN A 429 0.21 -11.41 -10.89
C GLN A 429 0.06 -10.48 -12.11
N GLU A 430 -1.15 -10.03 -12.41
CA GLU A 430 -1.46 -9.31 -13.65
C GLU A 430 -1.72 -7.81 -13.43
N GLU A 431 -2.40 -7.41 -12.34
CA GLU A 431 -2.68 -5.99 -12.02
C GLU A 431 -1.60 -5.33 -11.12
N LEU A 432 -0.79 -6.09 -10.37
CA LEU A 432 0.25 -5.55 -9.46
C LEU A 432 1.70 -5.78 -9.94
N LYS A 433 1.91 -6.03 -11.22
CA LYS A 433 3.25 -6.11 -11.84
C LYS A 433 3.99 -4.76 -11.81
N MET A 434 5.32 -4.78 -11.88
CA MET A 434 6.16 -3.56 -11.76
C MET A 434 5.81 -2.44 -12.76
N ASP A 435 5.33 -2.77 -13.97
CA ASP A 435 4.85 -1.75 -14.92
C ASP A 435 3.72 -0.91 -14.31
N TYR A 436 2.70 -1.54 -13.72
CA TYR A 436 1.59 -0.85 -13.06
C TYR A 436 1.98 -0.24 -11.70
N VAL A 437 3.04 -0.72 -11.05
CA VAL A 437 3.61 -0.04 -9.87
C VAL A 437 4.21 1.31 -10.29
N TYR A 438 5.02 1.33 -11.35
CA TYR A 438 5.57 2.58 -11.89
C TYR A 438 4.48 3.50 -12.44
N ASP A 439 3.48 2.98 -13.16
CA ASP A 439 2.39 3.82 -13.67
C ASP A 439 1.52 4.39 -12.54
N TYR A 440 1.31 3.64 -11.45
CA TYR A 440 0.62 4.16 -10.26
C TYR A 440 1.40 5.32 -9.63
N MET A 441 2.73 5.17 -9.47
CA MET A 441 3.58 6.24 -8.96
C MET A 441 3.60 7.45 -9.90
N PHE A 442 3.65 7.22 -11.22
CA PHE A 442 3.57 8.28 -12.23
C PHE A 442 2.29 9.10 -12.03
N HIS A 443 1.13 8.46 -12.05
CA HIS A 443 -0.15 9.14 -11.95
C HIS A 443 -0.33 9.82 -10.59
N LEU A 444 0.05 9.17 -9.50
CA LEU A 444 -0.03 9.76 -8.16
C LEU A 444 0.83 11.03 -8.05
N LEU A 445 2.07 10.99 -8.53
CA LEU A 445 2.97 12.14 -8.48
C LEU A 445 2.56 13.24 -9.47
N ASN A 446 2.03 12.88 -10.64
CA ASN A 446 1.53 13.82 -11.64
C ASN A 446 0.26 14.54 -11.19
N GLU A 447 -0.73 13.82 -10.65
CA GLU A 447 -1.94 14.46 -10.08
C GLU A 447 -1.60 15.28 -8.83
N TYR A 448 -0.65 14.85 -8.00
CA TYR A 448 -0.17 15.64 -6.87
C TYR A 448 0.52 16.93 -7.31
N ALA A 449 1.39 16.88 -8.34
CA ALA A 449 2.10 18.06 -8.84
C ALA A 449 1.15 19.16 -9.35
N LYS A 450 0.03 18.79 -9.98
CA LYS A 450 -1.04 19.72 -10.41
C LYS A 450 -1.69 20.50 -9.25
N LEU A 451 -1.59 20.00 -8.03
CA LEU A 451 -2.17 20.63 -6.84
C LEU A 451 -1.23 21.68 -6.23
N LEU A 452 0.08 21.63 -6.53
CA LEU A 452 1.06 22.59 -6.03
C LEU A 452 0.72 24.02 -6.50
N LYS A 453 0.74 24.97 -5.56
CA LYS A 453 0.48 26.40 -5.79
C LYS A 453 1.75 27.25 -5.67
N PHE A 454 2.90 26.64 -5.93
CA PHE A 454 4.24 27.24 -5.87
C PHE A 454 5.16 26.50 -6.84
N GLU A 455 6.24 27.15 -7.29
CA GLU A 455 7.26 26.45 -8.08
C GLU A 455 8.15 25.58 -7.18
N PRO A 456 8.36 24.29 -7.51
CA PRO A 456 9.33 23.43 -6.86
C PRO A 456 10.75 24.01 -6.87
N MET A 457 11.39 24.06 -5.72
CA MET A 457 12.76 24.53 -5.51
C MET A 457 13.58 23.44 -4.83
N VAL A 458 14.86 23.33 -5.19
CA VAL A 458 15.81 22.46 -4.47
C VAL A 458 16.26 23.23 -3.22
N PRO A 459 15.99 22.75 -1.99
CA PRO A 459 16.38 23.46 -0.78
C PRO A 459 17.89 23.36 -0.56
N GLU A 460 18.44 24.32 0.18
CA GLU A 460 19.84 24.30 0.60
C GLU A 460 20.16 23.03 1.39
N GLY A 461 21.30 22.40 1.09
CA GLY A 461 21.70 21.12 1.70
C GLY A 461 21.03 19.86 1.13
N ALA A 462 20.12 19.97 0.16
CA ALA A 462 19.64 18.79 -0.58
C ALA A 462 20.74 18.20 -1.47
N VAL A 463 20.79 16.87 -1.55
CA VAL A 463 21.77 16.11 -2.35
C VAL A 463 21.12 15.62 -3.63
N GLU A 464 21.75 15.85 -4.79
CA GLU A 464 21.34 15.23 -6.07
C GLU A 464 21.62 13.72 -6.03
N LEU A 465 20.65 12.91 -6.44
CA LEU A 465 20.75 11.46 -6.47
C LEU A 465 20.60 10.90 -7.89
N CYS A 466 21.36 9.84 -8.13
CA CYS A 466 21.45 9.11 -9.39
C CYS A 466 21.83 7.64 -9.11
N PRO A 467 21.70 6.73 -10.09
CA PRO A 467 21.95 5.31 -9.90
C PRO A 467 23.31 5.00 -9.28
N GLU A 468 24.39 5.62 -9.74
CA GLU A 468 25.73 5.46 -9.16
C GLU A 468 25.80 5.93 -7.70
N ALA A 469 25.30 7.12 -7.40
CA ALA A 469 25.39 7.71 -6.06
C ALA A 469 24.67 6.86 -5.00
N MET A 470 23.63 6.12 -5.39
CA MET A 470 22.92 5.19 -4.50
C MET A 470 23.47 3.76 -4.55
N ALA A 471 23.50 3.13 -5.72
CA ALA A 471 23.82 1.69 -5.83
C ALA A 471 25.31 1.40 -5.67
N CYS A 472 26.20 2.30 -6.08
CA CYS A 472 27.63 2.07 -5.94
C CYS A 472 28.17 2.42 -4.54
N THR A 473 27.44 3.20 -3.74
CA THR A 473 27.74 3.45 -2.32
C THR A 473 27.08 2.41 -1.38
N GLY A 474 26.02 1.75 -1.84
CA GLY A 474 25.41 0.60 -1.18
C GLY A 474 26.33 -0.63 -1.09
N SER A 475 26.01 -1.55 -0.19
CA SER A 475 26.83 -2.76 0.06
C SER A 475 25.99 -4.03 0.23
N GLY A 476 26.54 -5.18 -0.18
CA GLY A 476 25.85 -6.48 -0.16
C GLY A 476 24.48 -6.42 -0.85
N LEU A 477 23.47 -6.97 -0.18
CA LEU A 477 22.08 -7.06 -0.68
C LEU A 477 21.47 -5.69 -1.06
N GLU A 478 21.91 -4.58 -0.45
CA GLU A 478 21.42 -3.24 -0.83
C GLU A 478 21.80 -2.91 -2.28
N LYS A 479 23.07 -3.13 -2.63
CA LYS A 479 23.60 -2.92 -3.99
C LYS A 479 23.07 -3.96 -4.98
N GLU A 480 22.95 -5.20 -4.55
CA GLU A 480 22.38 -6.29 -5.35
C GLU A 480 20.95 -5.99 -5.76
N PHE A 481 20.05 -5.70 -4.80
CA PHE A 481 18.64 -5.46 -5.09
C PHE A 481 18.41 -4.15 -5.85
N MET A 482 19.24 -3.12 -5.64
CA MET A 482 19.25 -1.94 -6.52
C MET A 482 19.64 -2.34 -7.96
N THR A 483 20.70 -3.12 -8.14
CA THR A 483 21.16 -3.55 -9.48
C THR A 483 20.10 -4.42 -10.19
N GLU A 484 19.45 -5.32 -9.46
CA GLU A 484 18.34 -6.15 -9.96
C GLU A 484 17.11 -5.32 -10.34
N SER A 485 16.72 -4.35 -9.51
CA SER A 485 15.55 -3.48 -9.71
C SER A 485 15.82 -2.22 -10.55
N MET A 486 16.99 -2.11 -11.17
CA MET A 486 17.33 -0.96 -12.00
C MET A 486 16.60 -1.02 -13.34
N VAL A 487 15.86 0.04 -13.66
CA VAL A 487 15.30 0.28 -14.99
C VAL A 487 16.46 0.44 -15.97
N LYS A 488 16.67 -0.54 -16.85
CA LYS A 488 17.86 -0.57 -17.72
C LYS A 488 17.76 0.44 -18.85
N GLU A 489 16.57 0.54 -19.44
CA GLU A 489 16.22 1.40 -20.57
C GLU A 489 14.91 2.17 -20.25
N PRO A 490 14.72 3.40 -20.77
CA PRO A 490 13.43 4.09 -20.69
C PRO A 490 12.30 3.29 -21.34
N SER A 491 11.06 3.53 -20.91
CA SER A 491 9.89 2.98 -21.59
C SER A 491 9.78 3.50 -23.03
N THR A 492 9.39 2.66 -23.97
CA THR A 492 9.00 3.11 -25.32
C THR A 492 7.58 3.66 -25.36
N LYS A 493 6.72 3.26 -24.41
CA LYS A 493 5.30 3.66 -24.30
C LYS A 493 5.09 4.68 -23.19
N VAL A 494 4.06 5.52 -23.32
CA VAL A 494 3.53 6.31 -22.20
C VAL A 494 2.92 5.38 -21.12
N PRO A 495 2.78 5.86 -19.86
CA PRO A 495 2.00 5.18 -18.83
C PRO A 495 0.57 4.86 -19.29
N CYS A 496 -0.06 3.83 -18.73
CA CYS A 496 -1.46 3.49 -18.99
C CYS A 496 -2.40 4.68 -18.73
N THR A 497 -3.61 4.66 -19.30
CA THR A 497 -4.59 5.74 -19.08
C THR A 497 -5.20 5.66 -17.67
N LEU A 498 -5.05 6.73 -16.88
CA LEU A 498 -5.61 6.85 -15.53
C LEU A 498 -7.15 6.83 -15.58
N PRO A 499 -7.84 5.85 -14.94
CA PRO A 499 -9.30 5.86 -14.87
C PRO A 499 -9.84 7.09 -14.12
N PRO A 500 -11.04 7.57 -14.49
CA PRO A 500 -11.66 8.74 -13.86
C PRO A 500 -11.98 8.50 -12.36
N PRO A 501 -12.18 9.58 -11.57
CA PRO A 501 -12.60 9.47 -10.17
C PRO A 501 -13.89 8.64 -10.01
N PHE A 502 -14.19 8.22 -8.78
CA PHE A 502 -15.46 7.54 -8.52
C PHE A 502 -16.63 8.52 -8.70
N GLU A 503 -17.63 8.11 -9.49
CA GLU A 503 -18.93 8.78 -9.51
C GLU A 503 -19.52 8.77 -8.09
N PRO A 504 -20.17 9.85 -7.61
CA PRO A 504 -20.56 9.99 -6.20
C PRO A 504 -21.35 8.80 -5.64
N ASN A 505 -22.25 8.21 -6.45
CA ASN A 505 -23.01 7.02 -6.06
C ASN A 505 -22.20 5.71 -6.18
N SER A 506 -21.23 5.63 -7.09
CA SER A 506 -20.47 4.40 -7.36
C SER A 506 -19.62 3.96 -6.18
N LEU A 507 -19.00 4.89 -5.46
CA LEU A 507 -18.19 4.60 -4.27
C LEU A 507 -19.07 4.07 -3.12
N ARG A 508 -20.25 4.66 -2.93
CA ARG A 508 -21.25 4.20 -1.95
C ARG A 508 -21.76 2.79 -2.29
N ILE A 509 -22.04 2.51 -3.56
CA ILE A 509 -22.46 1.18 -4.04
C ILE A 509 -21.33 0.15 -3.85
N PHE A 510 -20.08 0.52 -4.16
CA PHE A 510 -18.90 -0.33 -3.97
C PHE A 510 -18.74 -0.77 -2.51
N TYR A 511 -18.73 0.18 -1.56
CA TYR A 511 -18.67 -0.14 -0.13
C TYR A 511 -19.91 -0.89 0.35
N GLY A 512 -21.10 -0.53 -0.12
CA GLY A 512 -22.36 -1.22 0.21
C GLY A 512 -22.34 -2.70 -0.19
N LYS A 513 -21.89 -3.01 -1.42
CA LYS A 513 -21.72 -4.39 -1.90
C LYS A 513 -20.71 -5.15 -1.04
N LYS A 514 -19.54 -4.57 -0.76
CA LYS A 514 -18.48 -5.18 0.06
C LYS A 514 -18.99 -5.50 1.48
N LEU A 515 -19.67 -4.56 2.13
CA LEU A 515 -20.26 -4.74 3.47
C LEU A 515 -21.40 -5.78 3.49
N ASN A 516 -22.25 -5.80 2.46
CA ASN A 516 -23.36 -6.77 2.39
C ASN A 516 -22.86 -8.21 2.19
N ILE A 517 -21.78 -8.42 1.43
CA ILE A 517 -21.14 -9.74 1.32
C ILE A 517 -20.54 -10.17 2.66
N ILE A 518 -19.82 -9.28 3.35
CA ILE A 518 -19.25 -9.57 4.69
C ILE A 518 -20.36 -9.97 5.67
N ARG A 519 -21.43 -9.16 5.79
CA ARG A 519 -22.60 -9.46 6.65
C ARG A 519 -23.28 -10.79 6.31
N ARG A 520 -23.22 -11.25 5.06
CA ARG A 520 -23.78 -12.56 4.68
C ARG A 520 -22.91 -13.71 5.19
N ILE A 521 -21.59 -13.58 5.13
CA ILE A 521 -20.62 -14.57 5.64
C ILE A 521 -20.67 -14.62 7.16
N GLU A 522 -20.77 -13.46 7.82
CA GLU A 522 -21.01 -13.35 9.26
C GLU A 522 -22.26 -14.14 9.68
N LYS A 523 -23.37 -14.05 8.93
CA LYS A 523 -24.57 -14.86 9.16
C LYS A 523 -24.38 -16.36 8.90
N TRP A 524 -23.56 -16.74 7.91
CA TRP A 524 -23.22 -18.16 7.66
C TRP A 524 -22.44 -18.74 8.84
N GLU A 525 -21.48 -17.99 9.35
CA GLU A 525 -20.66 -18.34 10.52
C GLU A 525 -21.52 -18.49 11.79
N ASP A 526 -22.38 -17.51 12.07
CA ASP A 526 -23.29 -17.56 13.23
C ASP A 526 -24.22 -18.78 13.18
N ASN A 527 -24.68 -19.16 11.99
CA ASN A 527 -25.52 -20.34 11.80
C ASN A 527 -24.73 -21.66 11.91
N TYR A 528 -23.52 -21.72 11.37
CA TYR A 528 -22.60 -22.87 11.54
C TYR A 528 -22.40 -23.17 13.03
N TRP A 529 -22.11 -22.14 13.84
CA TRP A 529 -21.86 -22.32 15.28
C TRP A 529 -23.12 -22.65 16.09
N LYS A 530 -24.28 -22.07 15.76
CA LYS A 530 -25.57 -22.45 16.38
C LYS A 530 -25.87 -23.93 16.19
N ASN A 531 -25.78 -24.42 14.96
CA ASN A 531 -26.08 -25.83 14.64
C ASN A 531 -25.10 -26.77 15.36
N ARG A 532 -23.81 -26.42 15.39
CA ARG A 532 -22.76 -27.22 16.04
C ARG A 532 -22.95 -27.30 17.55
N ASN A 533 -23.36 -26.20 18.19
CA ASN A 533 -23.69 -26.19 19.62
C ASN A 533 -24.96 -26.99 19.93
N GLN A 534 -25.98 -26.94 19.08
CA GLN A 534 -27.17 -27.78 19.23
C GLN A 534 -26.83 -29.28 19.18
N HIS A 535 -26.00 -29.72 18.23
CA HIS A 535 -25.56 -31.12 18.16
C HIS A 535 -24.76 -31.57 19.40
N LEU A 536 -23.98 -30.69 20.02
CA LEU A 536 -23.27 -30.98 21.28
C LEU A 536 -24.23 -31.09 22.48
N HIS A 537 -25.39 -30.46 22.43
CA HIS A 537 -26.43 -30.56 23.47
C HIS A 537 -27.40 -31.75 23.26
N THR A 538 -27.53 -32.29 22.05
CA THR A 538 -28.33 -33.49 21.78
C THR A 538 -27.57 -34.82 21.95
N HIS A 539 -26.27 -34.77 22.24
CA HIS A 539 -25.40 -35.93 22.47
C HIS A 539 -24.75 -35.93 23.87
N ARG A 540 -25.34 -35.19 24.81
CA ARG A 540 -25.15 -35.31 26.26
C ARG A 540 -26.45 -35.74 26.89
#